data_AF-A0A3M0SRJ9-F1
#
_entry.id   AF-A0A3M0SRJ9-F1
#
_cell.length_a   1.000
_cell.length_b   1.000
_cell.length_c   1.000
_cell.angle_alpha   90.00
_cell.angle_beta   90.00
_cell.angle_gamma   90.00
#
_symmetry.space_group_name_H-M   'P 1'
#
loop_
_entity.id
_entity.type
_entity.pdbx_description
1 polymer ?
#
loop_
_entity_poly.entity_id
_entity_poly.type
_entity_poly.pdbx_seq_one_letter_code
_entity_poly.pdbx_strand_id
1 'polypeptide(L)'
;MIELLQKQKIILEHIEGMSNRAIARELHISKDTVNKYIKEYHNQKSELLQTNPEMDPSELIQAIVEKPKYNSDGRRPTKVTPEMMEEIEVLLELNRKKRAEGRQKQTLKKLDIHEELLKKGLI
;
A
#
# COMPACT_ATOMS: atom_id res chain seq x y z
N MET A 1 -11.85 5.84 10.07
CA MET A 1 -11.94 5.54 8.62
C MET A 1 -13.33 5.95 8.18
N ILE A 2 -13.45 6.63 7.05
CA ILE A 2 -14.75 7.11 6.54
C ILE A 2 -15.51 5.93 5.95
N GLU A 3 -16.83 5.95 6.06
CA GLU A 3 -17.68 4.92 5.48
C GLU A 3 -17.85 5.10 3.97
N LEU A 4 -18.21 4.03 3.26
CA LEU A 4 -18.43 4.08 1.81
C LEU A 4 -19.49 5.13 1.44
N LEU A 5 -20.59 5.19 2.20
CA LEU A 5 -21.68 6.16 2.00
C LEU A 5 -21.20 7.61 2.13
N GLN A 6 -20.33 7.88 3.10
CA GLN A 6 -19.75 9.20 3.29
C GLN A 6 -18.83 9.57 2.13
N LYS A 7 -18.04 8.62 1.59
CA LYS A 7 -17.22 8.84 0.38
C LYS A 7 -18.08 9.15 -0.85
N GLN A 8 -19.20 8.43 -1.03
CA GLN A 8 -20.16 8.71 -2.11
C GLN A 8 -20.79 10.10 -1.95
N LYS A 9 -21.23 10.45 -0.73
CA LYS A 9 -21.83 11.76 -0.46
C LYS A 9 -20.83 12.89 -0.75
N ILE A 10 -19.56 12.76 -0.35
CA ILE A 10 -18.51 13.75 -0.71
C ILE A 10 -18.46 14.03 -2.23
N ILE A 11 -18.56 12.98 -3.04
CA ILE A 11 -18.44 13.09 -4.50
C ILE A 11 -19.71 13.69 -5.10
N LEU A 12 -20.90 13.28 -4.64
CA LEU A 12 -22.18 13.84 -5.09
C LEU A 12 -22.27 15.33 -4.82
N GLU A 13 -21.99 15.76 -3.59
CA GLU A 13 -22.00 17.17 -3.18
C GLU A 13 -21.02 18.01 -4.02
N HIS A 14 -19.86 17.43 -4.37
CA HIS A 14 -18.87 18.10 -5.23
C HIS A 14 -19.38 18.26 -6.68
N ILE A 15 -20.12 17.28 -7.19
CA ILE A 15 -20.74 17.34 -8.53
C ILE A 15 -21.90 18.36 -8.55
N GLU A 16 -22.63 18.48 -7.45
CA GLU A 16 -23.68 19.50 -7.25
C GLU A 16 -23.11 20.93 -7.10
N GLY A 17 -21.79 21.09 -7.11
CA GLY A 17 -21.11 22.38 -7.13
C GLY A 17 -20.72 22.93 -5.76
N MET A 18 -20.87 22.13 -4.69
CA MET A 18 -20.42 22.54 -3.36
C MET A 18 -18.89 22.60 -3.28
N SER A 19 -18.37 23.63 -2.62
CA SER A 19 -16.93 23.72 -2.37
C SER A 19 -16.46 22.65 -1.39
N ASN A 20 -15.23 22.14 -1.56
CA ASN A 20 -14.62 21.15 -0.66
C ASN A 20 -14.65 21.59 0.82
N ARG A 21 -14.59 22.90 1.08
CA ARG A 21 -14.69 23.46 2.44
C ARG A 21 -16.11 23.38 3.00
N ALA A 22 -17.13 23.57 2.17
CA ALA A 22 -18.53 23.42 2.57
C ALA A 22 -18.84 21.94 2.90
N ILE A 23 -18.44 21.04 2.01
CA ILE A 23 -18.58 19.58 2.18
C ILE A 23 -17.91 19.10 3.47
N ALA A 24 -16.69 19.56 3.74
CA ALA A 24 -15.97 19.21 4.97
C ALA A 24 -16.70 19.67 6.25
N ARG A 25 -17.31 20.86 6.22
CA ARG A 25 -18.10 21.38 7.36
C ARG A 25 -19.40 20.62 7.55
N GLU A 26 -20.12 20.32 6.47
CA GLU A 26 -21.40 19.62 6.54
C GLU A 26 -21.23 18.16 6.99
N LEU A 27 -20.26 17.45 6.42
CA LEU A 27 -20.04 16.04 6.72
C LEU A 27 -19.19 15.81 7.98
N HIS A 28 -18.74 16.87 8.63
CA HIS A 28 -17.83 16.82 9.79
C HIS A 28 -16.55 15.99 9.52
N ILE A 29 -16.00 16.11 8.31
CA ILE A 29 -14.81 15.39 7.86
C ILE A 29 -13.67 16.39 7.63
N SER A 30 -12.42 15.97 7.81
CA SER A 30 -11.29 16.85 7.52
C SER A 30 -11.25 17.23 6.04
N LYS A 31 -10.96 18.51 5.78
CA LYS A 31 -10.79 19.06 4.42
C LYS A 31 -9.80 18.24 3.59
N ASP A 32 -8.73 17.76 4.21
CA ASP A 32 -7.70 16.97 3.52
C ASP A 32 -8.25 15.65 3.00
N THR A 33 -9.17 15.04 3.74
CA THR A 33 -9.81 13.79 3.30
C THR A 33 -10.81 14.02 2.17
N VAL A 34 -11.58 15.11 2.25
CA VAL A 34 -12.46 15.55 1.15
C VAL A 34 -11.65 15.82 -0.13
N ASN A 35 -10.55 16.57 -0.02
CA ASN A 35 -9.64 16.85 -1.11
C ASN A 35 -9.05 15.59 -1.72
N LYS A 36 -8.63 14.63 -0.87
CA LYS A 36 -8.09 13.34 -1.31
C LYS A 36 -9.11 12.61 -2.18
N TYR A 37 -10.34 12.42 -1.71
CA TYR A 37 -11.34 11.65 -2.45
C TYR A 37 -11.82 12.34 -3.72
N ILE A 38 -11.92 13.68 -3.73
CA ILE A 38 -12.25 14.43 -4.95
C ILE A 38 -11.14 14.27 -5.99
N LYS A 39 -9.86 14.31 -5.57
CA LYS A 39 -8.73 14.09 -6.47
C LYS A 39 -8.71 12.65 -7.02
N GLU A 40 -8.93 11.65 -6.17
CA GLU A 40 -9.07 10.25 -6.60
C GLU A 40 -10.19 10.10 -7.64
N TYR A 41 -11.37 10.69 -7.39
CA TYR A 41 -12.48 10.69 -8.33
C TYR A 41 -12.13 11.30 -9.69
N HIS A 42 -11.50 12.48 -9.73
CA HIS A 42 -11.11 13.12 -10.99
C HIS A 42 -10.09 12.28 -11.78
N ASN A 43 -9.11 11.68 -11.09
CA ASN A 43 -8.14 10.80 -11.73
C ASN A 43 -8.83 9.58 -12.36
N GLN A 44 -9.66 8.88 -11.59
CA GLN A 44 -10.37 7.69 -12.06
C GLN A 44 -11.36 8.02 -13.19
N LYS A 45 -12.06 9.16 -13.09
CA LYS A 45 -12.91 9.68 -14.16
C LYS A 45 -12.13 9.95 -15.44
N SER A 46 -10.94 10.54 -15.33
CA SER A 46 -10.09 10.82 -16.50
C SER A 46 -9.61 9.55 -17.20
N GLU A 47 -9.29 8.49 -16.45
CA GLU A 47 -8.90 7.18 -16.99
C GLU A 47 -10.09 6.47 -17.66
N LEU A 48 -11.28 6.55 -17.06
CA LEU A 48 -12.48 5.93 -17.60
C LEU A 48 -13.04 6.65 -18.83
N LEU A 49 -12.99 7.99 -18.87
CA LEU A 49 -13.39 8.75 -20.06
C LEU A 49 -12.51 8.47 -21.28
N GLN A 50 -11.24 8.06 -21.08
CA GLN A 50 -10.38 7.63 -22.18
C GLN A 50 -10.81 6.28 -22.78
N THR A 51 -11.48 5.44 -21.98
CA THR A 51 -11.89 4.09 -22.40
C THR A 51 -13.35 4.02 -22.83
N ASN A 52 -14.26 4.79 -22.20
CA ASN A 52 -15.70 4.81 -22.50
C ASN A 52 -16.30 6.23 -22.31
N PRO A 53 -16.53 7.01 -23.40
CA PRO A 53 -16.98 8.41 -23.31
C PRO A 53 -18.45 8.64 -22.94
N GLU A 54 -19.33 7.65 -23.08
CA GLU A 54 -20.80 7.80 -23.07
C GLU A 54 -21.48 7.32 -21.76
N MET A 55 -20.74 7.06 -20.70
CA MET A 55 -21.29 6.47 -19.47
C MET A 55 -21.91 7.51 -18.54
N ASP A 56 -23.09 7.19 -17.98
CA ASP A 56 -23.84 8.07 -17.10
C ASP A 56 -23.06 8.41 -15.80
N PRO A 57 -23.11 9.67 -15.30
CA PRO A 57 -22.34 10.10 -14.13
C PRO A 57 -22.63 9.29 -12.86
N SER A 58 -23.87 8.84 -12.64
CA SER A 58 -24.25 8.06 -11.47
C SER A 58 -23.71 6.63 -11.51
N GLU A 59 -23.76 5.97 -12.67
CA GLU A 59 -23.17 4.65 -12.86
C GLU A 59 -21.64 4.71 -12.76
N LEU A 60 -21.07 5.78 -13.29
CA LEU A 60 -19.64 6.09 -13.16
C LEU A 60 -19.22 6.27 -11.71
N ILE A 61 -19.99 6.99 -10.88
CA ILE A 61 -19.70 7.13 -9.45
C ILE A 61 -19.74 5.76 -8.75
N GLN A 62 -20.74 4.94 -9.03
CA GLN A 62 -20.85 3.63 -8.40
C GLN A 62 -19.70 2.69 -8.80
N ALA A 63 -19.24 2.78 -10.05
CA ALA A 63 -18.07 2.06 -10.54
C ALA A 63 -16.75 2.56 -9.94
N ILE A 64 -16.63 3.86 -9.67
CA ILE A 64 -15.41 4.51 -9.15
C ILE A 64 -15.27 4.36 -7.62
N VAL A 65 -16.40 4.36 -6.90
CA VAL A 65 -16.38 4.46 -5.45
C VAL A 65 -16.19 3.10 -4.80
N GLU A 66 -14.94 2.68 -4.72
CA GLU A 66 -14.53 1.56 -3.88
C GLU A 66 -14.50 1.92 -2.39
N LYS A 67 -14.61 0.88 -1.55
CA LYS A 67 -14.49 0.98 -0.09
C LYS A 67 -13.20 1.69 0.30
N PRO A 68 -13.27 2.75 1.14
CA PRO A 68 -12.08 3.41 1.67
C PRO A 68 -11.08 2.41 2.26
N LYS A 69 -9.85 2.40 1.72
CA LYS A 69 -8.76 1.54 2.20
C LYS A 69 -7.55 2.40 2.57
N TYR A 70 -6.80 1.96 3.58
CA TYR A 70 -5.52 2.60 3.91
C TYR A 70 -4.52 2.39 2.76
N ASN A 71 -3.79 3.46 2.40
CA ASN A 71 -2.64 3.32 1.50
C ASN A 71 -1.53 2.60 2.26
N SER A 72 -1.19 1.40 1.81
CA SER A 72 -0.10 0.58 2.35
C SER A 72 1.09 0.47 1.38
N ASP A 73 1.07 1.17 0.26
CA ASP A 73 2.05 1.02 -0.83
C ASP A 73 3.46 1.46 -0.41
N GLY A 74 3.54 2.40 0.54
CA GLY A 74 4.80 2.84 1.15
C GLY A 74 5.30 1.93 2.28
N ARG A 75 4.55 0.91 2.70
CA ARG A 75 4.92 0.08 3.85
C ARG A 75 6.00 -0.92 3.45
N ARG A 76 7.26 -0.56 3.73
CA ARG A 76 8.42 -1.43 3.53
C ARG A 76 9.01 -1.86 4.88
N PRO A 77 9.64 -3.03 4.98
CA PRO A 77 10.31 -3.42 6.20
C PRO A 77 11.47 -2.47 6.47
N THR A 78 11.47 -1.78 7.62
CA THR A 78 12.50 -0.79 7.95
C THR A 78 13.84 -1.42 8.29
N LYS A 79 13.83 -2.66 8.80
CA LYS A 79 15.02 -3.39 9.27
C LYS A 79 15.56 -4.40 8.26
N VAL A 80 14.90 -4.58 7.12
CA VAL A 80 15.35 -5.54 6.10
C VAL A 80 16.13 -4.78 5.05
N THR A 81 17.46 -4.74 5.22
CA THR A 81 18.36 -4.19 4.20
C THR A 81 18.60 -5.23 3.10
N PRO A 82 18.81 -4.80 1.84
CA PRO A 82 19.19 -5.71 0.75
C PRO A 82 20.47 -6.51 1.08
N GLU A 83 21.44 -5.86 1.72
CA GLU A 83 22.70 -6.47 2.15
C GLU A 83 22.49 -7.60 3.16
N MET A 84 21.58 -7.42 4.13
CA MET A 84 21.20 -8.47 5.08
C MET A 84 20.55 -9.67 4.37
N MET A 85 19.72 -9.42 3.34
CA MET A 85 19.08 -10.49 2.55
C MET A 85 20.11 -11.29 1.74
N GLU A 86 21.05 -10.60 1.09
CA GLU A 86 22.14 -11.22 0.34
C GLU A 86 23.02 -12.09 1.26
N GLU A 87 23.39 -11.58 2.42
CA GLU A 87 24.20 -12.32 3.38
C GLU A 87 23.47 -13.57 3.91
N ILE A 88 22.18 -13.47 4.21
CA ILE A 88 21.36 -14.63 4.60
C ILE A 88 21.37 -15.69 3.50
N GLU A 89 21.22 -15.30 2.23
CA GLU A 89 21.22 -16.24 1.10
C GLU A 89 22.57 -16.96 0.96
N VAL A 90 23.69 -16.24 1.11
CA VAL A 90 25.05 -16.81 1.12
C VAL A 90 25.19 -17.88 2.22
N LEU A 91 24.74 -17.58 3.44
CA LEU A 91 24.82 -18.51 4.56
C LEU A 91 23.90 -19.74 4.37
N LEU A 92 22.73 -19.55 3.75
CA LEU A 92 21.83 -20.65 3.40
C LEU A 92 22.42 -21.54 2.30
N GLU A 93 23.09 -20.97 1.30
CA GLU A 93 23.77 -21.72 0.26
C GLU A 93 24.97 -22.51 0.80
N LEU A 94 25.74 -21.91 1.72
CA LEU A 94 26.79 -22.62 2.46
C LEU A 94 26.21 -23.84 3.21
N ASN A 95 25.04 -23.69 3.83
CA ASN A 95 24.35 -24.80 4.47
C ASN A 95 23.93 -25.89 3.48
N ARG A 96 23.47 -25.53 2.27
CA ARG A 96 23.14 -26.50 1.22
C ARG A 96 24.39 -27.32 0.82
N LYS A 97 25.52 -26.66 0.61
CA LYS A 97 26.81 -27.33 0.31
C LYS A 97 27.24 -28.28 1.42
N LYS A 98 27.21 -27.82 2.68
CA LYS A 98 27.53 -28.67 3.85
C LYS A 98 26.64 -29.89 3.95
N ARG A 99 25.35 -29.80 3.63
CA ARG A 99 24.44 -30.97 3.61
C ARG A 99 24.77 -31.94 2.49
N ALA A 100 25.06 -31.44 1.29
CA ALA A 100 25.43 -32.27 0.14
C ALA A 100 26.71 -33.09 0.40
N GLU A 101 27.64 -32.53 1.17
CA GLU A 101 28.90 -33.18 1.55
C GLU A 101 28.78 -34.06 2.83
N GLY A 102 27.58 -34.26 3.37
CA GLY A 102 27.35 -35.04 4.59
C GLY A 102 27.70 -34.34 5.91
N ARG A 103 28.07 -33.05 5.88
CA ARG A 103 28.43 -32.22 7.05
C ARG A 103 27.20 -31.56 7.70
N GLN A 104 26.12 -32.31 7.88
CA GLN A 104 24.85 -31.78 8.37
C GLN A 104 24.94 -31.15 9.78
N LYS A 105 25.81 -31.67 10.65
CA LYS A 105 26.02 -31.11 12.00
C LYS A 105 26.71 -29.74 12.00
N GLN A 106 27.34 -29.34 10.89
CA GLN A 106 28.07 -28.07 10.76
C GLN A 106 27.24 -26.97 10.08
N THR A 107 25.95 -27.21 9.80
CA THR A 107 25.06 -26.20 9.23
C THR A 107 24.67 -25.16 10.26
N LEU A 108 24.65 -23.89 9.87
CA LEU A 108 24.22 -22.77 10.69
C LEU A 108 22.71 -22.81 10.91
N LYS A 109 22.28 -22.70 12.17
CA LYS A 109 20.88 -22.51 12.56
C LYS A 109 20.50 -21.04 12.42
N LYS A 110 19.20 -20.74 12.57
CA LYS A 110 18.69 -19.36 12.56
C LYS A 110 19.37 -18.43 13.58
N LEU A 111 19.76 -18.97 14.75
CA LEU A 111 20.48 -18.21 15.78
C LEU A 111 21.91 -17.92 15.32
N ASP A 112 22.61 -18.93 14.83
CA ASP A 112 23.97 -18.77 14.30
C ASP A 112 24.02 -17.78 13.13
N ILE A 113 23.04 -17.84 12.21
CA ILE A 113 22.89 -16.86 11.12
C ILE A 113 22.67 -15.45 11.68
N HIS A 114 21.82 -15.30 12.70
CA HIS A 114 21.59 -14.00 13.34
C HIS A 114 22.86 -13.45 14.02
N GLU A 115 23.63 -14.30 14.70
CA GLU A 115 24.92 -13.93 15.29
C GLU A 115 25.94 -13.50 14.22
N GLU A 116 26.00 -14.19 13.09
CA GLU A 116 26.86 -13.80 11.97
C GLU A 116 26.46 -12.44 11.37
N LEU A 117 25.16 -12.16 11.25
CA LEU A 117 24.67 -10.87 10.81
C LEU A 117 25.01 -9.74 11.81
N LEU A 118 24.92 -10.00 13.11
CA LEU A 118 25.35 -9.07 14.17
C LEU A 118 26.85 -8.79 14.10
N LYS A 119 27.69 -9.83 13.93
CA LYS A 119 29.15 -9.67 13.77
C LYS A 119 29.52 -8.82 12.56
N LYS A 120 28.73 -8.91 11.49
CA LYS A 120 28.90 -8.13 10.26
C LYS A 120 28.33 -6.71 10.36
N GLY A 121 27.67 -6.36 11.46
CA GLY A 121 27.06 -5.03 11.66
C GLY A 121 25.84 -4.76 10.77
N LEU A 122 25.19 -5.82 10.26
CA LEU A 122 24.01 -5.73 9.39
C LEU A 122 22.68 -5.61 10.15
N ILE A 123 22.73 -5.82 11.48
CA ILE A 123 21.63 -5.72 12.45
C ILE A 123 22.15 -4.95 13.66
#